data_AF-A0A3N5YXC2-F1
#
_entry.id   AF-A0A3N5YXC2-F1
#
_cell.length_a   1.000
_cell.length_b   1.000
_cell.length_c   1.000
_cell.angle_alpha   90.00
_cell.angle_beta   90.00
_cell.angle_gamma   90.00
#
_symmetry.space_group_name_H-M   'P 1'
#
loop_
_entity.id
_entity.type
_entity.pdbx_description
1 polymer ?
#
loop_
_entity_poly.entity_id
_entity_poly.type
_entity_poly.pdbx_seq_one_letter_code
_entity_poly.pdbx_strand_id
1 'polypeptide(L)'
;MIKKAAILIFIVFAMVSTSFAEPNLKEGKWEVTTTMEMPGMPMQLPPFTYTQCITKSDLVPENTQQQQQQNENLVWSTFYGGDQYDYILNTETNSSNKIWASGTTLSTNFPCYGGLIALPCGQFDFVLLNFNNDGYRNWATYFGGDT
;
A
#
# COMPACT_ATOMS: atom_id res chain seq x y z
N MET A 1 15.88 14.99 71.34
CA MET A 1 14.90 13.93 70.98
C MET A 1 14.85 13.85 69.45
N ILE A 2 15.79 13.10 68.84
CA ILE A 2 15.62 11.73 68.29
C ILE A 2 14.77 11.68 67.00
N LYS A 3 15.53 11.55 65.89
CA LYS A 3 15.31 10.74 64.67
C LYS A 3 14.09 10.99 63.77
N LYS A 4 14.36 11.29 62.49
CA LYS A 4 13.93 10.59 61.26
C LYS A 4 14.51 11.34 60.04
N ALA A 5 15.64 10.86 59.50
CA ALA A 5 15.73 10.06 58.26
C ALA A 5 15.52 10.93 57.00
N ALA A 6 16.54 11.57 56.42
CA ALA A 6 17.60 10.99 55.56
C ALA A 6 17.04 10.13 54.41
N ILE A 7 16.73 10.76 53.27
CA ILE A 7 16.56 10.07 51.98
C ILE A 7 17.30 10.90 50.92
N LEU A 8 18.60 10.67 50.83
CA LEU A 8 19.43 11.02 49.69
C LEU A 8 19.18 9.96 48.61
N ILE A 9 18.42 10.29 47.58
CA ILE A 9 18.23 9.41 46.41
C ILE A 9 19.49 9.54 45.54
N PHE A 10 20.46 8.66 45.80
CA PHE A 10 21.60 8.39 44.92
C PHE A 10 21.07 7.59 43.71
N ILE A 11 20.76 8.27 42.61
CA ILE A 11 20.45 7.61 41.34
C ILE A 11 21.77 7.11 40.75
N VAL A 12 22.11 5.87 41.05
CA VAL A 12 23.17 5.13 40.37
C VAL A 12 22.64 4.82 38.97
N PHE A 13 23.08 5.61 37.99
CA PHE A 13 22.85 5.34 36.58
C PHE A 13 23.77 4.17 36.18
N ALA A 14 23.31 2.93 36.41
CA ALA A 14 23.96 1.76 35.87
C ALA A 14 23.79 1.78 34.35
N MET A 15 24.83 2.22 33.64
CA MET A 15 24.93 1.98 32.21
C MET A 15 24.93 0.47 31.99
N VAL A 16 23.78 -0.07 31.60
CA VAL A 16 23.70 -1.42 31.06
C VAL A 16 24.34 -1.34 29.67
N SER A 17 25.63 -1.62 29.60
CA SER A 17 26.28 -1.95 28.33
C SER A 17 25.71 -3.29 27.88
N THR A 18 24.71 -3.26 26.99
CA THR A 18 24.28 -4.46 26.29
C THR A 18 25.44 -4.88 25.39
N SER A 19 26.19 -5.90 25.79
CA SER A 19 27.12 -6.59 24.91
C SER A 19 26.30 -7.30 23.85
N PHE A 20 26.15 -6.69 22.68
CA PHE A 20 25.63 -7.38 21.51
C PHE A 20 26.61 -8.50 21.18
N ALA A 21 26.14 -9.75 21.23
CA ALA A 21 26.92 -10.88 20.74
C ALA A 21 26.96 -10.77 19.20
N GLU A 22 28.01 -10.13 18.67
CA GLU A 22 28.27 -10.13 17.24
C GLU A 22 28.53 -11.58 16.78
N PRO A 23 27.90 -12.04 15.68
CA PRO A 23 28.29 -13.28 15.02
C PRO A 23 29.77 -13.20 14.64
N ASN A 24 30.60 -14.06 15.25
CA ASN A 24 32.05 -14.09 15.06
C ASN A 24 32.42 -14.73 13.70
N LEU A 25 32.01 -14.10 12.60
CA LEU A 25 32.28 -14.57 11.24
C LEU A 25 33.62 -14.01 10.76
N LYS A 26 34.46 -14.90 10.21
CA LYS A 26 35.70 -14.51 9.54
C LYS A 26 35.37 -14.00 8.14
N GLU A 27 35.89 -12.82 7.80
CA GLU A 27 35.76 -12.25 6.46
C GLU A 27 36.47 -13.13 5.44
N GLY A 28 35.88 -13.33 4.28
CA GLY A 28 36.51 -14.11 3.22
C GLY A 28 35.54 -14.71 2.21
N LYS A 29 36.07 -15.65 1.42
CA LYS A 29 35.33 -16.42 0.43
C LYS A 29 34.66 -17.61 1.12
N TRP A 30 33.34 -17.61 1.16
CA TRP A 30 32.52 -18.66 1.77
C TRP A 30 31.92 -19.54 0.69
N GLU A 31 31.95 -20.85 0.92
CA GLU A 31 31.33 -21.86 0.07
C GLU A 31 30.08 -22.38 0.78
N VAL A 32 28.91 -22.04 0.22
CA VAL A 32 27.60 -22.39 0.78
C VAL A 32 27.03 -23.53 -0.04
N THR A 33 26.91 -24.69 0.59
CA THR A 33 26.33 -25.90 0.00
C THR A 33 24.90 -26.07 0.48
N THR A 34 23.94 -26.05 -0.44
CA THR A 34 22.53 -26.28 -0.13
C THR A 34 22.15 -27.71 -0.47
N THR A 35 21.80 -28.50 0.55
CA THR A 35 21.29 -29.86 0.42
C THR A 35 19.79 -29.86 0.72
N MET A 36 18.97 -30.29 -0.23
CA MET A 36 17.52 -30.41 -0.02
C MET A 36 17.14 -31.87 0.22
N GLU A 37 16.79 -32.20 1.45
CA GLU A 37 16.27 -33.52 1.81
C GLU A 37 14.74 -33.54 1.69
N MET A 38 14.19 -34.39 0.82
CA MET A 38 12.75 -34.58 0.67
C MET A 38 12.39 -36.05 0.93
N PRO A 39 11.65 -36.36 2.01
CA PRO A 39 11.26 -37.74 2.33
C PRO A 39 10.34 -38.33 1.24
N GLY A 40 10.68 -39.52 0.75
CA GLY A 40 9.80 -40.30 -0.15
C GLY A 40 10.04 -40.13 -1.66
N MET A 41 11.02 -39.32 -2.09
CA MET A 41 11.44 -39.28 -3.50
C MET A 41 12.73 -40.07 -3.74
N PRO A 42 12.81 -40.92 -4.79
CA PRO A 42 13.93 -41.83 -5.02
C PRO A 42 15.17 -41.17 -5.63
N MET A 43 15.11 -39.89 -6.02
CA MET A 43 16.24 -39.18 -6.63
C MET A 43 16.73 -38.07 -5.69
N GLN A 44 17.96 -38.20 -5.20
CA GLN A 44 18.68 -37.16 -4.46
C GLN A 44 19.15 -36.10 -5.46
N LEU A 45 18.64 -34.86 -5.32
CA LEU A 45 19.17 -33.73 -6.10
C LEU A 45 20.64 -33.51 -5.67
N PRO A 46 21.60 -33.36 -6.59
CA PRO A 46 22.97 -33.09 -6.20
C PRO A 46 23.05 -31.78 -5.40
N PRO A 47 23.90 -31.71 -4.35
CA PRO A 47 24.09 -30.49 -3.58
C PRO A 47 24.53 -29.36 -4.51
N PHE A 48 23.84 -28.23 -4.42
CA PHE A 48 24.28 -27.04 -5.12
C PHE A 48 25.28 -26.30 -4.23
N THR A 49 26.47 -25.99 -4.77
CA THR A 49 27.49 -25.21 -4.08
C THR A 49 27.69 -23.83 -4.73
N TYR A 50 27.36 -22.76 -3.99
CA TYR A 50 27.63 -21.38 -4.39
C TYR A 50 28.82 -20.83 -3.60
N THR A 51 29.67 -20.06 -4.25
CA THR A 51 30.76 -19.37 -3.56
C THR A 51 30.53 -17.87 -3.55
N GLN A 52 30.51 -17.27 -2.36
CA GLN A 52 30.24 -15.84 -2.17
C GLN A 52 31.29 -15.23 -1.23
N CYS A 53 31.72 -14.01 -1.53
CA CYS A 53 32.51 -13.23 -0.59
C CYS A 53 31.56 -12.63 0.45
N ILE A 54 31.80 -12.91 1.73
CA ILE A 54 31.04 -12.34 2.84
C ILE A 54 32.00 -11.47 3.66
N THR A 55 31.67 -10.20 3.75
CA THR A 55 32.36 -9.20 4.57
C THR A 55 31.46 -8.75 5.72
N LYS A 56 32.03 -8.17 6.79
CA LYS A 56 31.22 -7.72 7.94
C LYS A 56 30.21 -6.63 7.57
N SER A 57 30.50 -5.81 6.57
CA SER A 57 29.55 -4.81 6.05
C SER A 57 28.31 -5.43 5.39
N ASP A 58 28.42 -6.65 4.87
CA ASP A 58 27.29 -7.34 4.22
C ASP A 58 26.30 -7.93 5.26
N LEU A 59 26.75 -8.07 6.52
CA LEU A 59 25.95 -8.59 7.64
C LEU A 59 25.21 -7.49 8.40
N VAL A 60 25.62 -6.24 8.22
CA VAL A 60 24.87 -5.09 8.72
C VAL A 60 23.70 -4.93 7.76
N PRO A 61 22.43 -4.99 8.21
CA PRO A 61 21.32 -4.63 7.34
C PRO A 61 21.62 -3.24 6.82
N GLU A 62 21.84 -3.12 5.51
CA GLU A 62 22.07 -1.84 4.86
C GLU A 62 20.97 -0.93 5.38
N ASN A 63 21.37 0.11 6.11
CA ASN A 63 20.44 1.06 6.69
C ASN A 63 19.60 1.52 5.52
N THR A 64 18.40 0.96 5.44
CA THR A 64 17.45 1.25 4.38
C THR A 64 17.08 2.67 4.69
N GLN A 65 17.85 3.60 4.11
CA GLN A 65 17.47 4.97 3.90
C GLN A 65 16.19 4.85 3.09
N GLN A 66 15.11 4.73 3.86
CA GLN A 66 13.71 4.74 3.53
C GLN A 66 13.51 4.71 2.02
N GLN A 67 13.49 3.49 1.45
CA GLN A 67 12.51 3.27 0.41
C GLN A 67 11.22 3.70 1.07
N GLN A 68 10.73 4.89 0.70
CA GLN A 68 9.38 5.29 1.04
C GLN A 68 8.54 4.19 0.43
N GLN A 69 8.20 3.20 1.24
CA GLN A 69 7.02 2.42 1.00
C GLN A 69 5.94 3.49 1.03
N GLN A 70 5.61 4.04 -0.15
CA GLN A 70 4.33 4.66 -0.36
C GLN A 70 3.37 3.53 -0.09
N ASN A 71 3.03 3.37 1.18
CA ASN A 71 1.72 2.98 1.60
C ASN A 71 0.81 4.05 0.98
N GLU A 72 0.54 3.89 -0.31
CA GLU A 72 -0.61 4.49 -0.96
C GLU A 72 -1.80 3.79 -0.32
N ASN A 73 -2.14 4.28 0.88
CA ASN A 73 -3.29 3.82 1.60
C ASN A 73 -4.48 4.13 0.70
N LEU A 74 -5.05 3.10 0.07
CA LEU A 74 -6.25 3.26 -0.72
C LEU A 74 -7.32 3.85 0.19
N VAL A 75 -7.63 5.14 0.02
CA VAL A 75 -8.58 5.84 0.87
C VAL A 75 -9.98 5.29 0.64
N TRP A 76 -10.36 5.15 -0.64
CA TRP A 76 -11.60 4.52 -1.07
C TRP A 76 -11.53 4.14 -2.55
N SER A 77 -12.42 3.23 -2.94
CA SER A 77 -12.76 2.96 -4.33
C SER A 77 -14.24 2.60 -4.41
N THR A 78 -14.87 2.85 -5.56
CA THR A 78 -16.25 2.45 -5.82
C THR A 78 -16.39 1.99 -7.25
N PHE A 79 -17.35 1.10 -7.48
CA PHE A 79 -17.84 0.80 -8.82
C PHE A 79 -18.86 1.85 -9.24
N TYR A 80 -18.82 2.29 -10.49
CA TYR A 80 -19.76 3.26 -11.03
C TYR A 80 -20.03 3.00 -12.51
N GLY A 81 -21.21 2.45 -12.82
CA GLY A 81 -21.60 2.02 -14.16
C GLY A 81 -22.93 1.29 -14.14
N GLY A 82 -23.41 0.92 -15.32
CA GLY A 82 -24.64 0.18 -15.57
C GLY A 82 -24.39 -1.19 -16.21
N ASP A 83 -25.33 -1.65 -17.03
CA ASP A 83 -25.37 -2.99 -17.64
C ASP A 83 -24.68 -3.11 -19.00
N GLN A 84 -24.22 -2.00 -19.59
CA GLN A 84 -23.48 -1.95 -20.84
C GLN A 84 -22.10 -1.27 -20.67
N TYR A 85 -21.52 -0.82 -21.78
CA TYR A 85 -20.22 -0.19 -21.79
C TYR A 85 -20.29 1.25 -21.27
N ASP A 86 -19.51 1.53 -20.23
CA ASP A 86 -19.36 2.87 -19.66
C ASP A 86 -17.90 3.26 -19.61
N TYR A 87 -17.62 4.47 -20.06
CA TYR A 87 -16.25 4.97 -20.18
C TYR A 87 -16.13 6.27 -19.43
N ILE A 88 -15.31 6.30 -18.37
CA ILE A 88 -14.84 7.54 -17.77
C ILE A 88 -13.61 7.98 -18.56
N LEU A 89 -13.75 9.09 -19.29
CA LEU A 89 -12.75 9.60 -20.22
C LEU A 89 -11.83 10.62 -19.58
N ASN A 90 -12.33 11.37 -18.59
CA ASN A 90 -11.52 12.37 -17.91
C ASN A 90 -11.94 12.53 -16.45
N THR A 91 -10.98 12.88 -15.59
CA THR A 91 -11.19 13.14 -14.17
C THR A 91 -10.38 14.36 -13.72
N GLU A 92 -11.02 15.26 -13.01
CA GLU A 92 -10.43 16.52 -12.53
C GLU A 92 -10.78 16.75 -11.06
N THR A 93 -9.93 17.48 -10.35
CA THR A 93 -10.17 17.84 -8.93
C THR A 93 -9.92 19.32 -8.71
N ASN A 94 -10.48 19.89 -7.65
CA ASN A 94 -10.22 21.28 -7.25
C ASN A 94 -9.80 21.39 -5.79
N SER A 95 -9.37 22.59 -5.40
CA SER A 95 -9.00 22.94 -4.01
C SER A 95 -10.14 22.84 -2.99
N SER A 96 -11.39 22.63 -3.45
CA SER A 96 -12.56 22.41 -2.58
C SER A 96 -12.84 20.93 -2.33
N ASN A 97 -11.91 20.03 -2.64
CA ASN A 97 -12.04 18.58 -2.42
C ASN A 97 -13.24 17.96 -3.16
N LYS A 98 -13.62 18.56 -4.29
CA LYS A 98 -14.57 17.97 -5.22
C LYS A 98 -13.82 17.30 -6.35
N ILE A 99 -14.36 16.16 -6.77
CA ILE A 99 -13.85 15.35 -7.86
C ILE A 99 -14.93 15.38 -8.94
N TRP A 100 -14.51 15.68 -10.16
CA TRP A 100 -15.35 15.63 -11.34
C TRP A 100 -14.86 14.51 -12.23
N ALA A 101 -15.80 13.75 -12.78
CA ALA A 101 -15.51 12.76 -13.79
C ALA A 101 -16.48 12.94 -14.96
N SER A 102 -15.96 12.84 -16.17
CA SER A 102 -16.75 12.94 -17.40
C SER A 102 -16.49 11.76 -18.31
N GLY A 103 -17.51 11.37 -19.07
CA GLY A 103 -17.45 10.13 -19.82
C GLY A 103 -18.61 9.93 -20.77
N THR A 104 -18.75 8.71 -21.26
CA THR A 104 -19.90 8.26 -22.05
C THR A 104 -20.49 6.98 -21.45
N THR A 105 -21.80 6.81 -21.60
CA THR A 105 -22.53 5.62 -21.16
C THR A 105 -23.38 5.06 -22.31
N LEU A 106 -23.32 3.74 -22.49
CA LEU A 106 -24.27 2.98 -23.30
C LEU A 106 -25.35 2.31 -22.44
N SER A 107 -25.23 2.43 -21.12
CA SER A 107 -26.08 1.73 -20.15
C SER A 107 -27.39 2.49 -19.92
N THR A 108 -28.52 1.80 -20.14
CA THR A 108 -29.86 2.39 -19.91
C THR A 108 -30.19 2.57 -18.43
N ASN A 109 -29.45 1.88 -17.56
CA ASN A 109 -29.59 1.91 -16.12
C ASN A 109 -28.41 2.62 -15.43
N PHE A 110 -27.66 3.47 -16.15
CA PHE A 110 -26.53 4.19 -15.57
C PHE A 110 -26.99 5.02 -14.34
N PRO A 111 -26.19 5.15 -13.26
CA PRO A 111 -26.65 5.78 -12.02
C PRO A 111 -26.78 7.33 -12.07
N CYS A 112 -27.51 7.90 -13.02
CA CYS A 112 -27.78 9.34 -13.12
C CYS A 112 -28.84 9.77 -12.08
N TYR A 113 -28.44 10.10 -10.85
CA TYR A 113 -29.37 10.61 -9.83
C TYR A 113 -28.87 11.95 -9.25
N GLY A 114 -29.82 12.86 -9.00
CA GLY A 114 -29.55 14.17 -8.38
C GLY A 114 -29.03 15.25 -9.33
N GLY A 115 -28.98 14.99 -10.64
CA GLY A 115 -28.66 15.98 -11.68
C GLY A 115 -29.83 16.88 -12.05
N LEU A 116 -29.58 17.89 -12.89
CA LEU A 116 -30.60 18.84 -13.36
C LEU A 116 -31.69 18.17 -14.22
N ILE A 117 -31.38 17.04 -14.86
CA ILE A 117 -32.27 16.32 -15.77
C ILE A 117 -32.45 14.91 -15.21
N ALA A 118 -33.69 14.57 -14.82
CA ALA A 118 -34.09 13.28 -14.27
C ALA A 118 -34.82 12.42 -15.33
N LEU A 119 -34.24 12.33 -16.51
CA LEU A 119 -34.71 11.42 -17.56
C LEU A 119 -33.91 10.08 -17.44
N PRO A 120 -34.41 8.96 -17.98
CA PRO A 120 -33.65 7.71 -18.03
C PRO A 120 -32.40 7.90 -18.92
N CYS A 121 -31.23 7.51 -18.42
CA CYS A 121 -29.98 7.64 -19.18
C CYS A 121 -30.14 6.81 -20.47
N GLY A 122 -29.98 7.46 -21.63
CA GLY A 122 -30.21 6.87 -22.95
C GLY A 122 -29.01 6.05 -23.42
N GLN A 123 -29.21 5.31 -24.52
CA GLN A 123 -28.11 4.62 -25.19
C GLN A 123 -27.22 5.66 -25.89
N PHE A 124 -25.97 5.80 -25.43
CA PHE A 124 -24.93 6.70 -25.98
C PHE A 124 -25.05 8.17 -25.55
N ASP A 125 -25.05 8.40 -24.23
CA ASP A 125 -25.07 9.74 -23.66
C ASP A 125 -23.72 10.14 -23.05
N PHE A 126 -23.45 11.45 -23.03
CA PHE A 126 -22.34 12.01 -22.26
C PHE A 126 -22.73 12.12 -20.78
N VAL A 127 -21.85 11.73 -19.87
CA VAL A 127 -22.09 11.77 -18.42
C VAL A 127 -21.14 12.73 -17.74
N LEU A 128 -21.65 13.43 -16.71
CA LEU A 128 -20.87 14.27 -15.82
C LEU A 128 -21.21 13.91 -14.36
N LEU A 129 -20.18 13.57 -13.61
CA LEU A 129 -20.25 13.07 -12.25
C LEU A 129 -19.57 14.06 -11.29
N ASN A 130 -20.10 14.15 -10.08
CA ASN A 130 -19.46 14.87 -9.00
C ASN A 130 -19.39 14.00 -7.73
N PHE A 131 -18.17 13.82 -7.23
CA PHE A 131 -17.88 13.11 -5.98
C PHE A 131 -17.22 14.05 -4.96
N ASN A 132 -17.34 13.70 -3.69
CA ASN A 132 -16.49 14.24 -2.64
C ASN A 132 -15.24 13.38 -2.44
N ASN A 133 -14.32 13.84 -1.60
CA ASN A 133 -13.06 13.15 -1.33
C ASN A 133 -13.19 11.87 -0.49
N ASP A 134 -14.39 11.54 0.00
CA ASP A 134 -14.70 10.31 0.73
C ASP A 134 -15.36 9.24 -0.17
N GLY A 135 -15.56 9.53 -1.46
CA GLY A 135 -16.16 8.62 -2.43
C GLY A 135 -17.69 8.66 -2.52
N TYR A 136 -18.33 9.59 -1.81
CA TYR A 136 -19.77 9.81 -1.97
C TYR A 136 -20.06 10.65 -3.23
N ARG A 137 -20.92 10.12 -4.09
CA ARG A 137 -21.44 10.86 -5.25
C ARG A 137 -22.43 11.92 -4.80
N ASN A 138 -22.09 13.19 -4.97
CA ASN A 138 -22.97 14.32 -4.70
C ASN A 138 -24.12 14.37 -5.71
N TRP A 139 -23.81 14.30 -7.00
CA TRP A 139 -24.78 14.25 -8.09
C TRP A 139 -24.16 13.67 -9.36
N ALA A 140 -25.01 13.21 -10.26
CA ALA A 140 -24.64 12.85 -11.63
C ALA A 140 -25.72 13.36 -12.58
N THR A 141 -25.30 13.86 -13.73
CA THR A 141 -26.18 14.25 -14.83
C THR A 141 -25.64 13.67 -16.13
N TYR A 142 -26.49 13.64 -17.13
CA TYR A 142 -26.10 13.24 -18.46
C TYR A 142 -26.62 14.26 -19.49
N PHE A 143 -26.04 14.21 -20.67
CA PHE A 143 -26.33 15.07 -21.80
C PHE A 143 -26.42 14.20 -23.05
N GLY A 144 -27.58 14.22 -23.67
CA GLY A 144 -27.95 13.41 -24.80
C GLY A 144 -29.43 13.05 -24.72
N GLY A 145 -29.89 12.16 -25.58
CA GLY A 145 -31.30 11.84 -25.71
C GLY A 145 -31.54 10.67 -26.64
N ASP A 146 -32.78 10.21 -26.66
CA ASP A 146 -33.20 9.10 -27.52
C ASP A 146 -33.04 9.50 -29.00
N THR A 147 -32.20 8.77 -29.74
CA THR A 147 -32.28 8.72 -31.21
C THR A 147 -33.49 7.94 -31.66
#